data_AF-A0A3M1CIB2-F1
#
_entry.id   AF-A0A3M1CIB2-F1
#
_cell.length_a   1.000
_cell.length_b   1.000
_cell.length_c   1.000
_cell.angle_alpha   90.00
_cell.angle_beta   90.00
_cell.angle_gamma   90.00
#
_symmetry.space_group_name_H-M   'P 1'
#
loop_
_entity.id
_entity.type
_entity.pdbx_description
1 polymer ?
#
loop_
_entity_poly.entity_id
_entity_poly.type
_entity_poly.pdbx_seq_one_letter_code
_entity_poly.pdbx_strand_id
1 'polypeptide(L)' 'EDYVLLFTAGGSEAEQLRMLARRKLGLDIRPVGRIVGGKGVRLLEGGKEIDPPEGFEHFAPGSKEE' A
#
# COMPACT_ATOMS: atom_id res chain seq x y z
N GLU A 1 -11.23 6.28 -5.58
CA GLU A 1 -11.39 5.99 -4.14
C GLU A 1 -11.40 4.48 -3.97
N ASP A 2 -10.28 3.90 -3.56
CA ASP A 2 -10.11 2.44 -3.66
C ASP A 2 -10.75 1.68 -2.50
N TYR A 3 -10.90 2.32 -1.33
CA TYR A 3 -11.50 1.76 -0.11
C TYR A 3 -10.99 0.35 0.27
N VAL A 4 -9.75 0.04 -0.10
CA VAL A 4 -9.09 -1.23 0.23
C VAL A 4 -8.32 -1.15 1.55
N LEU A 5 -8.10 -2.32 2.16
CA LEU A 5 -7.27 -2.43 3.35
C LEU A 5 -5.79 -2.52 2.97
N LEU A 6 -4.97 -1.65 3.56
CA LEU A 6 -3.51 -1.78 3.59
C LEU A 6 -3.10 -2.18 5.02
N PHE A 7 -2.40 -3.30 5.14
CA PHE A 7 -1.97 -3.85 6.43
C PHE A 7 -0.60 -4.51 6.32
N THR A 8 -0.04 -4.90 7.46
CA THR A 8 1.23 -5.63 7.54
C THR A 8 1.02 -7.02 8.13
N ALA A 9 1.89 -7.96 7.77
CA ALA A 9 1.92 -9.30 8.33
C ALA A 9 3.38 -9.73 8.49
N GLY A 10 3.66 -10.55 9.49
CA GLY A 10 4.96 -11.20 9.61
C GLY A 10 5.18 -12.21 8.47
N GLY A 11 6.45 -12.50 8.19
CA GLY A 11 6.82 -13.34 7.04
C GLY A 11 6.24 -14.75 7.09
N SER A 12 6.16 -15.35 8.28
CA SER A 12 5.55 -16.66 8.51
C SER A 12 4.03 -16.65 8.34
N GLU A 13 3.37 -15.56 8.73
CA GLU A 13 1.92 -15.43 8.70
C GLU A 13 1.40 -14.99 7.33
N ALA A 14 2.22 -14.33 6.51
CA ALA A 14 1.80 -13.74 5.23
C ALA A 14 1.21 -14.79 4.27
N GLU A 15 1.87 -15.92 4.07
CA GLU A 15 1.37 -16.98 3.18
C GLU A 15 0.09 -17.63 3.73
N GLN A 16 0.01 -17.84 5.04
CA GLN A 16 -1.20 -18.37 5.68
C GLN A 16 -2.38 -17.41 5.51
N LEU A 17 -2.15 -16.11 5.67
CA LEU A 17 -3.15 -15.07 5.50
C LEU A 17 -3.63 -15.01 4.04
N ARG A 18 -2.73 -15.13 3.07
CA ARG A 18 -3.09 -15.21 1.63
C ARG A 18 -3.98 -16.41 1.34
N MET A 19 -3.62 -17.58 1.85
CA MET A 19 -4.43 -18.79 1.70
C MET A 19 -5.80 -18.64 2.36
N LEU A 20 -5.85 -18.06 3.56
CA LEU A 20 -7.09 -17.85 4.31
C LEU A 20 -8.02 -16.87 3.57
N ALA A 21 -7.50 -15.71 3.15
CA ALA A 21 -8.27 -14.70 2.41
C ALA A 21 -8.87 -15.29 1.13
N ARG A 22 -8.08 -16.04 0.36
CA ARG A 22 -8.57 -16.69 -0.86
C ARG A 22 -9.63 -17.75 -0.58
N ARG A 23 -9.42 -18.61 0.43
CA ARG A 23 -10.35 -19.72 0.74
C ARG A 23 -11.63 -19.28 1.42
N LYS A 24 -11.57 -18.28 2.29
CA LYS A 24 -12.71 -17.86 3.13
C LYS A 24 -13.47 -16.67 2.56
N LEU A 25 -12.77 -15.75 1.91
CA LEU A 25 -13.34 -14.49 1.42
C LEU A 25 -13.32 -14.39 -0.10
N GLY A 26 -12.63 -15.30 -0.80
CA GLY A 26 -12.46 -15.21 -2.26
C GLY A 26 -11.56 -14.03 -2.70
N LEU A 27 -10.82 -13.43 -1.77
CA LEU A 27 -9.99 -12.25 -2.03
C LEU A 27 -8.56 -12.64 -2.40
N ASP A 28 -7.99 -11.93 -3.39
CA ASP A 28 -6.56 -11.98 -3.70
C ASP A 28 -5.88 -10.79 -2.99
N ILE A 29 -5.00 -11.10 -2.04
CA ILE A 29 -4.16 -10.10 -1.37
C ILE A 29 -2.72 -10.25 -1.86
N ARG A 30 -2.03 -9.13 -2.06
CA ARG A 30 -0.68 -9.10 -2.63
C ARG A 30 0.27 -8.31 -1.74
N PRO A 31 1.49 -8.82 -1.50
CA PRO A 31 2.54 -8.01 -0.88
C PRO A 31 2.94 -6.90 -1.86
N VAL A 32 2.93 -5.65 -1.39
CA VAL A 32 3.31 -4.46 -2.17
C VAL A 32 4.61 -3.82 -1.69
N GLY A 33 5.22 -4.37 -0.63
CA GLY A 33 6.45 -3.85 -0.05
C GLY A 33 6.85 -4.61 1.22
N ARG A 34 7.77 -4.03 1.98
CA ARG A 34 8.25 -4.56 3.26
C ARG A 34 8.52 -3.43 4.24
N ILE A 35 8.28 -3.68 5.53
CA ILE A 35 8.69 -2.77 6.60
C ILE A 35 10.19 -2.95 6.86
N VAL A 36 10.90 -1.82 7.00
CA VAL A 36 12.34 -1.77 7.30
C VAL A 36 12.57 -0.81 8.46
N GLY A 37 13.73 -0.90 9.10
CA GLY A 37 14.11 0.08 10.12
C GLY A 37 14.25 1.49 9.54
N GLY A 38 13.95 2.50 10.36
CA GLY A 38 14.00 3.91 9.96
C GLY A 38 12.61 4.57 9.94
N LYS A 39 12.49 5.68 9.20
CA LYS A 39 11.26 6.47 9.04
C LYS A 39 11.07 6.84 7.57
N GLY A 40 9.82 7.08 7.16
CA GLY A 40 9.45 7.48 5.81
C GLY A 40 9.00 6.32 4.92
N VAL A 41 8.56 6.67 3.71
CA VAL A 41 8.10 5.73 2.68
C VAL A 41 8.97 5.93 1.44
N ARG A 42 9.39 4.82 0.82
CA ARG A 42 10.13 4.83 -0.45
C ARG A 42 9.32 4.08 -1.49
N LEU A 43 9.14 4.69 -2.65
CA LEU A 43 8.47 4.07 -3.79
C LEU A 43 9.54 3.57 -4.77
N LEU A 44 9.44 2.30 -5.17
CA LEU A 44 10.36 1.69 -6.10
C LEU A 44 9.59 1.23 -7.34
N GLU A 45 10.08 1.61 -8.52
CA GLU A 45 9.58 1.14 -9.80
C GLU A 45 10.73 0.55 -10.62
N GLY A 46 10.60 -0.71 -11.04
CA GLY A 46 11.69 -1.42 -11.72
C GLY A 46 13.00 -1.50 -10.91
N GLY A 47 12.92 -1.41 -9.58
CA GLY A 47 14.08 -1.40 -8.68
C GLY A 47 14.74 -0.03 -8.50
N LYS A 48 14.22 1.04 -9.13
CA LYS A 48 14.71 2.41 -8.93
C LYS A 48 13.78 3.16 -8.00
N GLU A 49 14.36 3.96 -7.11
CA GLU A 49 13.60 4.87 -6.24
C GLU A 49 13.04 6.03 -7.07
N ILE A 50 11.76 6.32 -6.86
CA ILE A 50 11.03 7.41 -7.53
C ILE A 50 10.28 8.24 -6.49
N ASP A 51 9.97 9.48 -6.85
CA ASP A 51 9.12 10.32 -6.01
C ASP A 51 7.68 9.78 -6.01
N PRO A 52 7.02 9.75 -4.83
CA PRO A 52 5.61 9.38 -4.78
C PRO A 52 4.74 10.44 -5.47
N PRO A 53 3.59 10.05 -6.05
CA PRO A 53 2.64 11.01 -6.59
C PRO A 53 2.08 11.93 -5.50
N GLU A 54 1.60 13.10 -5.91
CA GLU A 54 0.90 14.01 -4.99
C GLU A 54 -0.34 13.33 -4.39
N GLY A 55 -0.51 13.54 -3.08
CA GLY A 55 -1.68 13.05 -2.35
C GLY A 55 -2.89 13.94 -2.56
N PHE A 56 -4.06 13.41 -2.21
CA PHE A 56 -5.27 14.23 -2.12
C PHE A 56 -5.22 15.13 -0.87
N GLU A 57 -5.51 16.41 -1.05
CA GLU A 57 -5.64 17.40 0.02
C GLU A 57 -6.84 18.30 -0.26
N HIS A 58 -7.76 18.42 0.71
CA HIS A 58 -9.05 19.11 0.52
C HIS A 58 -8.92 20.60 0.15
N PHE A 59 -7.87 21.27 0.60
CA PHE A 59 -7.65 22.70 0.39
C PHE A 59 -6.23 22.97 -0.13
N ALA A 60 -5.76 22.08 -1.02
CA ALA A 60 -4.44 22.18 -1.60
C ALA A 60 -4.22 23.59 -2.16
N PRO A 61 -3.13 24.29 -1.80
CA PRO A 61 -2.87 25.63 -2.30
C PRO A 61 -2.67 25.60 -3.83
N GLY A 62 -3.72 25.98 -4.57
CA GLY A 62 -3.72 25.97 -6.04
C GLY A 62 -4.94 25.30 -6.68
N SER A 63 -5.76 24.56 -5.92
CA SER A 63 -7.06 24.08 -6.42
C SER A 63 -8.03 25.26 -6.53
N LYS A 64 -8.37 25.67 -7.76
CA LYS A 64 -9.50 26.57 -7.98
C LYS A 64 -10.77 25.81 -7.58
N GLU A 65 -11.52 26.36 -6.63
CA GLU A 65 -12.90 25.95 -6.39
C GLU A 65 -13.70 26.24 -7.67
N GLU A 66 -14.26 25.20 -8.29
CA GLU A 66 -15.33 25.31 -9.30
C GLU A 66 -16.71 25.18 -8.64
#